data_AF-A0A2A5HF02-F1
#
_entry.id   AF-A0A2A5HF02-F1
#
_cell.length_a   1.000
_cell.length_b   1.000
_cell.length_c   1.000
_cell.angle_alpha   90.00
_cell.angle_beta   90.00
_cell.angle_gamma   90.00
#
_symmetry.space_group_name_H-M   'P 1'
#
loop_
_entity.id
_entity.type
_entity.pdbx_description
1 polymer ?
#
loop_
_entity_poly.entity_id
_entity_poly.type
_entity_poly.pdbx_seq_one_letter_code
_entity_poly.pdbx_strand_id
1 'polypeptide(L)'
;SVTTRYTFVGDMPMSFYMEYAGEDTSGASGLAMGNTSVMFGVHVPKLTSKLDLTYEYASWQNAWYVNGVFGDGLTNYDQVLGHWGGSRRAQGDAVGATAHMAKLIWDIREGKSLTMQFRGIDNEDYSEVEYQKGQELSLEYSQGMRRFITGLKVTAGESVLGENYSQVKGFIRW
;
A
#
# COMPACT_ATOMS: atom_id res chain seq x y z
N SER A 1 4.71 10.21 -12.80
CA SER A 1 5.67 10.00 -11.70
C SER A 1 7.03 9.59 -12.26
N VAL A 2 8.05 9.58 -11.42
CA VAL A 2 9.37 9.00 -11.68
C VAL A 2 9.58 7.87 -10.69
N THR A 3 9.85 6.66 -11.20
CA THR A 3 10.07 5.46 -10.38
C THR A 3 11.47 4.93 -10.62
N THR A 4 12.17 4.57 -9.55
CA THR A 4 13.53 4.01 -9.63
C THR A 4 13.62 2.77 -8.76
N ARG A 5 14.46 1.82 -9.18
CA ARG A 5 14.80 0.64 -8.39
C ARG A 5 16.27 0.31 -8.59
N TYR A 6 16.96 0.07 -7.49
CA TYR A 6 18.31 -0.47 -7.50
C TYR A 6 18.34 -1.79 -6.74
N THR A 7 18.99 -2.80 -7.32
CA THR A 7 19.05 -4.16 -6.76
C THR A 7 20.50 -4.57 -6.52
N PHE A 8 20.78 -4.97 -5.28
CA PHE A 8 22.02 -5.59 -4.86
C PHE A 8 21.86 -7.12 -4.92
N VAL A 9 22.81 -7.81 -5.54
CA VAL A 9 22.76 -9.27 -5.82
C VAL A 9 23.74 -10.10 -4.97
N GLY A 10 24.30 -9.52 -3.91
CA GLY A 10 25.25 -10.21 -3.02
C GLY A 10 24.61 -11.29 -2.14
N ASP A 11 25.34 -11.72 -1.11
CA ASP A 11 24.93 -12.80 -0.19
C ASP A 11 23.56 -12.56 0.46
N MET A 12 23.24 -11.29 0.73
CA MET A 12 21.90 -10.83 1.09
C MET A 12 21.35 -9.99 -0.07
N PRO A 13 20.63 -10.59 -1.03
CA PRO A 13 20.04 -9.83 -2.12
C PRO A 13 18.98 -8.88 -1.56
N MET A 14 18.99 -7.63 -2.01
CA MET A 14 18.03 -6.62 -1.59
C MET A 14 17.79 -5.58 -2.68
N SER A 15 16.63 -4.95 -2.67
CA SER A 15 16.31 -3.84 -3.54
C SER A 15 15.84 -2.64 -2.73
N PHE A 16 16.28 -1.45 -3.14
CA PHE A 16 15.66 -0.19 -2.75
C PHE A 16 14.93 0.37 -3.95
N TYR A 17 13.74 0.90 -3.72
CA TYR A 17 12.95 1.53 -4.76
C TYR A 17 12.25 2.76 -4.21
N MET A 18 11.98 3.70 -5.12
CA MET A 18 11.26 4.91 -4.81
C MET A 18 10.35 5.30 -5.95
N GLU A 19 9.29 6.01 -5.62
CA GLU A 19 8.46 6.73 -6.57
C GLU A 19 8.31 8.17 -6.09
N TYR A 20 8.45 9.12 -7.01
CA TYR A 20 8.14 10.52 -6.79
C TYR A 20 7.11 10.95 -7.83
N ALA A 21 5.99 11.49 -7.36
CA ALA A 21 4.85 11.83 -8.19
C ALA A 21 4.34 13.24 -7.87
N GLY A 22 3.68 13.87 -8.83
CA GLY A 22 2.93 15.10 -8.66
C GLY A 22 1.56 14.91 -9.27
N GLU A 23 0.55 15.46 -8.60
CA GLU A 23 -0.80 15.56 -9.16
C GLU A 23 -0.90 16.75 -10.11
N ASP A 24 -0.20 17.84 -9.79
CA ASP A 24 -0.14 19.08 -10.55
C ASP A 24 1.24 19.31 -11.18
N THR A 25 1.34 20.37 -12.01
CA THR A 25 2.62 20.96 -12.42
C THR A 25 2.86 22.26 -11.67
N SER A 26 4.08 22.45 -11.16
CA SER A 26 4.46 23.68 -10.48
C SER A 26 4.96 24.73 -11.48
N GLY A 27 4.50 25.98 -11.33
CA GLY A 27 5.03 27.13 -12.06
C GLY A 27 4.87 27.08 -13.59
N ALA A 28 3.82 26.41 -14.11
CA ALA A 28 3.58 26.21 -15.54
C ALA A 28 4.72 25.49 -16.29
N SER A 29 5.61 24.81 -15.57
CA SER A 29 6.69 24.00 -16.13
C SER A 29 6.26 22.54 -16.23
N GLY A 30 6.39 21.94 -17.40
CA GLY A 30 6.08 20.51 -17.61
C GLY A 30 7.02 19.53 -16.89
N LEU A 31 8.07 20.03 -16.23
CA LEU A 31 9.07 19.22 -15.52
C LEU A 31 8.99 19.34 -13.99
N ALA A 32 8.37 20.40 -13.46
CA ALA A 32 8.27 20.60 -12.03
C ALA A 32 6.96 19.98 -11.51
N MET A 33 7.07 18.97 -10.65
CA MET A 33 5.90 18.35 -10.01
C MET A 33 5.38 19.29 -8.91
N GLY A 34 4.08 19.58 -8.97
CA GLY A 34 3.32 20.24 -7.91
C GLY A 34 2.47 19.21 -7.15
N ASN A 35 2.07 19.55 -5.93
CA ASN A 35 1.23 18.71 -5.07
C ASN A 35 1.72 17.25 -5.01
N THR A 36 2.81 17.04 -4.29
CA THR A 36 3.69 15.89 -4.51
C THR A 36 3.36 14.69 -3.63
N SER A 37 3.76 13.52 -4.10
CA SER A 37 3.72 12.25 -3.38
C SER A 37 5.08 11.56 -3.49
N VAL A 38 5.49 10.90 -2.41
CA VAL A 38 6.73 10.12 -2.34
C VAL A 38 6.43 8.75 -1.76
N MET A 39 7.00 7.73 -2.37
CA MET A 39 7.04 6.37 -1.82
C MET A 39 8.49 5.90 -1.82
N PHE A 40 8.89 5.20 -0.77
CA PHE A 40 10.12 4.44 -0.77
C PHE A 40 9.89 3.06 -0.17
N GLY A 41 10.65 2.09 -0.63
CA GLY A 41 10.58 0.74 -0.12
C GLY A 41 11.90 0.00 -0.17
N VAL A 42 12.02 -0.97 0.73
CA VAL A 42 13.10 -1.94 0.76
C VAL A 42 12.51 -3.34 0.68
N HIS A 43 13.10 -4.16 -0.18
CA HIS A 43 12.70 -5.54 -0.39
C HIS A 43 13.90 -6.46 -0.25
N VAL A 44 13.83 -7.41 0.68
CA VAL A 44 14.86 -8.39 1.00
C VAL A 44 14.29 -9.77 0.74
N PRO A 45 14.38 -10.29 -0.50
CA PRO A 45 13.75 -11.56 -0.90
C PRO A 45 14.34 -12.80 -0.20
N LYS A 46 15.52 -12.68 0.40
CA LYS A 46 16.19 -13.75 1.14
C LYS A 46 16.74 -13.22 2.46
N LEU A 47 15.86 -12.74 3.35
CA LEU A 47 16.25 -12.41 4.72
C LEU A 47 16.81 -13.66 5.43
N THR A 48 16.23 -14.82 5.14
CA THR A 48 16.80 -16.14 5.41
C THR A 48 16.56 -17.05 4.20
N SER A 49 16.91 -18.33 4.29
CA SER A 49 16.57 -19.32 3.25
C SER A 49 15.06 -19.57 3.07
N LYS A 50 14.21 -19.01 3.94
CA LYS A 50 12.75 -19.20 3.95
C LYS A 50 11.93 -17.91 4.16
N LEU A 51 12.58 -16.77 4.33
CA LEU A 51 11.92 -15.51 4.68
C LEU A 51 12.22 -14.44 3.65
N ASP A 52 11.15 -13.79 3.17
CA ASP A 52 11.15 -12.60 2.33
C ASP A 52 10.52 -11.46 3.13
N LEU A 53 11.20 -10.32 3.19
CA LEU A 53 10.73 -9.13 3.90
C LEU A 53 10.60 -7.96 2.93
N THR A 54 9.49 -7.23 3.05
CA THR A 54 9.28 -5.96 2.37
C THR A 54 8.82 -4.92 3.38
N TYR A 55 9.37 -3.71 3.30
CA TYR A 55 8.87 -2.53 4.01
C TYR A 55 8.70 -1.39 3.03
N GLU A 56 7.57 -0.68 3.12
CA GLU A 56 7.25 0.50 2.32
C GLU A 56 6.75 1.63 3.21
N TYR A 57 7.11 2.84 2.82
CA TYR A 57 6.55 4.09 3.30
C TYR A 57 6.03 4.88 2.11
N ALA A 58 4.89 5.54 2.29
CA ALA A 58 4.37 6.52 1.35
C ALA A 58 3.89 7.77 2.10
N SER A 59 3.98 8.92 1.44
CA SER A 59 3.36 10.16 1.88
C SER A 59 2.86 10.93 0.66
N TRP A 60 1.70 11.55 0.78
CA TRP A 60 1.13 12.42 -0.24
C TRP A 60 0.49 13.64 0.40
N GLN A 61 0.55 14.76 -0.32
CA GLN A 61 -0.06 16.03 0.08
C GLN A 61 -1.58 16.03 -0.12
N ASN A 62 -2.24 17.15 0.21
CA ASN A 62 -3.68 17.33 0.01
C ASN A 62 -4.09 17.21 -1.47
N ALA A 63 -5.39 17.17 -1.76
CA ALA A 63 -5.98 17.14 -3.10
C ALA A 63 -5.67 15.90 -3.96
N TRP A 64 -4.83 14.99 -3.49
CA TRP A 64 -4.69 13.68 -4.12
C TRP A 64 -6.02 12.91 -4.13
N TYR A 65 -6.31 12.26 -5.26
CA TYR A 65 -7.49 11.41 -5.51
C TYR A 65 -8.84 12.13 -5.60
N VAL A 66 -8.89 13.45 -5.42
CA VAL A 66 -10.09 14.26 -5.67
C VAL A 66 -9.91 15.10 -6.93
N ASN A 67 -11.00 15.55 -7.55
CA ASN A 67 -10.90 16.44 -8.70
C ASN A 67 -12.14 17.33 -8.81
N GLY A 68 -11.96 18.62 -9.11
CA GLY A 68 -13.07 19.57 -9.21
C GLY A 68 -13.91 19.43 -10.50
N VAL A 69 -13.36 18.80 -11.55
CA VAL A 69 -14.06 18.56 -12.83
C VAL A 69 -14.70 17.17 -12.83
N PHE A 70 -13.99 16.17 -12.30
CA PHE A 70 -14.49 14.81 -12.12
C PHE A 70 -14.93 14.62 -10.67
N GLY A 71 -16.22 14.81 -10.39
CA GLY A 71 -16.77 14.82 -9.02
C GLY A 71 -16.50 13.56 -8.20
N ASP A 72 -16.32 12.41 -8.86
CA ASP A 72 -15.97 11.14 -8.21
C ASP A 72 -14.47 11.00 -7.90
N GLY A 73 -13.65 11.94 -8.36
CA GLY A 73 -12.19 11.92 -8.23
C GLY A 73 -11.53 10.80 -9.03
N LEU A 74 -10.34 10.37 -8.59
CA LEU A 74 -9.58 9.29 -9.23
C LEU A 74 -10.09 7.92 -8.73
N THR A 75 -11.33 7.58 -9.08
CA THR A 75 -12.00 6.36 -8.61
C THR A 75 -12.60 5.54 -9.75
N ASN A 76 -12.86 4.26 -9.48
CA ASN A 76 -13.63 3.36 -10.33
C ASN A 76 -14.57 2.52 -9.45
N TYR A 77 -15.88 2.68 -9.60
CA TYR A 77 -16.89 2.08 -8.72
C TYR A 77 -16.57 2.33 -7.22
N ASP A 78 -16.34 3.61 -6.87
CA ASP A 78 -15.97 4.08 -5.53
C ASP A 78 -14.64 3.53 -4.99
N GLN A 79 -13.87 2.79 -5.80
CA GLN A 79 -12.53 2.35 -5.44
C GLN A 79 -11.50 3.34 -5.97
N VAL A 80 -10.76 3.97 -5.07
CA VAL A 80 -9.64 4.84 -5.43
C VAL A 80 -8.62 4.06 -6.25
N LEU A 81 -8.27 4.60 -7.41
CA LEU A 81 -7.20 4.08 -8.25
C LEU A 81 -5.87 4.70 -7.78
N GLY A 82 -4.88 3.87 -7.46
CA GLY A 82 -3.58 4.31 -6.98
C GLY A 82 -3.17 3.60 -5.70
N HIS A 83 -2.61 4.36 -4.74
CA HIS A 83 -2.10 3.80 -3.49
C HIS A 83 -3.25 3.25 -2.60
N TRP A 84 -3.01 2.12 -1.91
CA TRP A 84 -4.02 1.50 -1.03
C TRP A 84 -4.59 2.48 0.01
N GLY A 85 -3.75 3.37 0.54
CA GLY A 85 -4.16 4.36 1.52
C GLY A 85 -5.06 5.46 0.96
N GLY A 86 -5.16 5.63 -0.35
CA GLY A 86 -5.97 6.69 -0.96
C GLY A 86 -7.47 6.57 -0.69
N SER A 87 -7.97 5.35 -0.42
CA SER A 87 -9.37 5.09 -0.02
C SER A 87 -9.60 5.14 1.49
N ARG A 88 -8.56 5.41 2.29
CA ARG A 88 -8.64 5.47 3.76
C ARG A 88 -8.83 6.92 4.20
N ARG A 89 -9.99 7.45 3.83
CA ARG A 89 -10.46 8.81 4.13
C ARG A 89 -11.97 8.86 3.88
N ALA A 90 -12.64 9.90 4.39
CA ALA A 90 -14.00 10.21 4.01
C ALA A 90 -14.11 10.48 2.50
N GLN A 91 -15.23 10.09 1.90
CA GLN A 91 -15.46 10.31 0.47
C GLN A 91 -15.45 11.80 0.16
N GLY A 92 -14.75 12.19 -0.91
CA GLY A 92 -14.60 13.60 -1.30
C GLY A 92 -13.60 14.41 -0.48
N ASP A 93 -13.12 13.91 0.67
CA ASP A 93 -12.09 14.61 1.44
C ASP A 93 -10.73 14.57 0.72
N ALA A 94 -10.05 15.71 0.68
CA ALA A 94 -8.78 15.93 -0.01
C ALA A 94 -7.58 15.82 0.94
N VAL A 95 -7.73 15.19 2.11
CA VAL A 95 -6.68 15.10 3.11
C VAL A 95 -5.43 14.35 2.62
N GLY A 96 -4.26 14.86 2.97
CA GLY A 96 -2.98 14.17 2.79
C GLY A 96 -2.84 13.04 3.80
N ALA A 97 -1.85 12.17 3.59
CA ALA A 97 -1.59 11.13 4.58
C ALA A 97 -0.16 10.58 4.48
N THR A 98 0.23 9.89 5.53
CA THR A 98 1.38 8.98 5.55
C THR A 98 0.91 7.54 5.70
N ALA A 99 1.57 6.61 5.03
CA ALA A 99 1.23 5.20 5.09
C ALA A 99 2.49 4.34 5.22
N HIS A 100 2.36 3.24 5.96
CA HIS A 100 3.40 2.26 6.16
C HIS A 100 2.89 0.87 5.82
N MET A 101 3.74 0.03 5.25
CA MET A 101 3.47 -1.38 5.03
C MET A 101 4.70 -2.20 5.42
N ALA A 102 4.48 -3.27 6.17
CA ALA A 102 5.47 -4.30 6.41
C ALA A 102 4.88 -5.66 6.02
N LYS A 103 5.59 -6.41 5.17
CA LYS A 103 5.17 -7.73 4.72
C LYS A 103 6.29 -8.73 4.92
N LEU A 104 5.98 -9.83 5.60
CA LEU A 104 6.84 -10.98 5.76
C LEU A 104 6.19 -12.17 5.06
N ILE A 105 6.89 -12.80 4.13
CA ILE A 105 6.50 -14.08 3.53
C ILE A 105 7.40 -15.15 4.10
N TRP A 106 6.78 -16.23 4.60
CA TRP A 106 7.47 -17.40 5.10
C TRP A 106 7.15 -18.62 4.24
N ASP A 107 8.18 -19.14 3.58
CA ASP A 107 8.14 -20.41 2.86
C ASP A 107 8.24 -21.58 3.85
N ILE A 108 7.08 -22.10 4.25
CA ILE A 108 6.98 -23.19 5.23
C ILE A 108 7.62 -24.46 4.64
N ARG A 109 7.21 -24.80 3.42
CA ARG A 109 7.67 -25.96 2.63
C ARG A 109 7.35 -25.73 1.16
N GLU A 110 7.86 -26.60 0.30
CA GLU A 110 7.62 -26.52 -1.14
C GLU A 110 6.12 -26.39 -1.47
N GLY A 111 5.79 -25.34 -2.23
CA GLY A 111 4.43 -25.02 -2.63
C GLY A 111 3.52 -24.54 -1.50
N LYS A 112 4.03 -24.13 -0.33
CA LYS A 112 3.21 -23.54 0.75
C LYS A 112 3.90 -22.37 1.42
N SER A 113 3.17 -21.27 1.57
CA SER A 113 3.67 -20.06 2.22
C SER A 113 2.64 -19.47 3.18
N LEU A 114 3.15 -18.75 4.17
CA LEU A 114 2.38 -17.88 5.04
C LEU A 114 2.85 -16.44 4.82
N THR A 115 1.93 -15.54 4.49
CA THR A 115 2.21 -14.11 4.35
C THR A 115 1.57 -13.37 5.51
N MET A 116 2.38 -12.66 6.28
CA MET A 116 1.94 -11.69 7.27
C MET A 116 2.13 -10.30 6.69
N GLN A 117 1.09 -9.47 6.71
CA GLN A 117 1.17 -8.09 6.23
C GLN A 117 0.50 -7.16 7.23
N PHE A 118 1.26 -6.18 7.71
CA PHE A 118 0.78 -5.05 8.47
C PHE A 118 0.72 -3.82 7.56
N ARG A 119 -0.36 -3.03 7.67
CA ARG A 119 -0.47 -1.71 7.05
C ARG A 119 -0.97 -0.71 8.08
N GLY A 120 -0.42 0.49 8.06
CA GLY A 120 -0.88 1.62 8.87
C GLY A 120 -1.01 2.87 8.01
N ILE A 121 -1.91 3.76 8.39
CA ILE A 121 -2.09 5.06 7.75
C ILE A 121 -2.42 6.11 8.81
N ASP A 122 -1.91 7.32 8.60
CA ASP A 122 -2.16 8.50 9.41
C ASP A 122 -2.53 9.65 8.47
N ASN A 123 -3.76 10.15 8.56
CA ASN A 123 -4.24 11.28 7.79
C ASN A 123 -3.83 12.58 8.48
N GLU A 124 -3.53 13.61 7.71
CA GLU A 124 -3.16 14.93 8.27
C GLU A 124 -4.32 15.57 9.05
N ASP A 125 -4.00 16.41 10.03
CA ASP A 125 -4.94 16.96 11.02
C ASP A 125 -5.66 18.25 10.59
N TYR A 126 -5.39 18.75 9.38
CA TYR A 126 -6.01 19.97 8.85
C TYR A 126 -7.38 19.75 8.19
N SER A 127 -7.88 18.52 8.13
CA SER A 127 -9.23 18.23 7.64
C SER A 127 -10.29 18.60 8.68
N GLU A 128 -11.51 18.89 8.23
CA GLU A 128 -12.67 19.01 9.13
C GLU A 128 -13.10 17.65 9.70
N VAL A 129 -12.67 16.55 9.09
CA VAL A 129 -12.91 15.19 9.57
C VAL A 129 -11.85 14.81 10.59
N GLU A 130 -12.30 14.40 11.78
CA GLU A 130 -11.43 13.89 12.84
C GLU A 130 -11.00 12.45 12.52
N TYR A 131 -9.83 12.32 11.89
CA TYR A 131 -9.25 11.01 11.61
C TYR A 131 -8.51 10.42 12.80
N GLN A 132 -8.61 9.11 12.92
CA GLN A 132 -7.78 8.31 13.79
C GLN A 132 -6.77 7.52 12.96
N LYS A 133 -5.71 7.05 13.61
CA LYS A 133 -4.72 6.21 12.96
C LYS A 133 -5.33 4.88 12.52
N GLY A 134 -5.43 4.66 11.22
CA GLY A 134 -5.89 3.40 10.65
C GLY A 134 -4.79 2.36 10.68
N GLN A 135 -5.14 1.12 11.02
CA GLN A 135 -4.18 0.01 11.08
C GLN A 135 -4.84 -1.33 10.78
N GLU A 136 -4.18 -2.17 10.00
CA GLU A 136 -4.67 -3.51 9.69
C GLU A 136 -3.54 -4.54 9.67
N LEU A 137 -3.84 -5.72 10.20
CA LEU A 137 -2.99 -6.90 10.13
C LEU A 137 -3.71 -7.98 9.33
N SER A 138 -2.97 -8.61 8.41
CA SER A 138 -3.48 -9.73 7.66
C SER A 138 -2.52 -10.93 7.66
N LEU A 139 -3.12 -12.12 7.66
CA LEU A 139 -2.45 -13.41 7.58
C LEU A 139 -3.05 -14.20 6.42
N GLU A 140 -2.23 -14.54 5.43
CA GLU A 140 -2.61 -15.31 4.25
C GLU A 140 -1.83 -16.62 4.19
N TYR A 141 -2.52 -17.76 4.23
CA TYR A 141 -1.95 -19.06 3.91
C TYR A 141 -2.22 -19.41 2.45
N SER A 142 -1.17 -19.79 1.72
CA SER A 142 -1.25 -20.20 0.31
C SER A 142 -0.68 -21.60 0.11
N GLN A 143 -1.31 -22.37 -0.77
CA GLN A 143 -0.86 -23.70 -1.17
C GLN A 143 -1.03 -23.93 -2.67
N GLY A 144 0.07 -24.34 -3.32
CA GLY A 144 0.07 -24.87 -4.67
C GLY A 144 -0.65 -26.23 -4.76
N MET A 145 -1.53 -26.36 -5.75
CA MET A 145 -2.27 -27.57 -6.11
C MET A 145 -2.25 -27.74 -7.63
N ARG A 146 -1.27 -28.50 -8.13
CA ARG A 146 -1.01 -28.67 -9.57
C ARG A 146 -0.79 -27.32 -10.26
N ARG A 147 -1.70 -26.91 -11.13
CA ARG A 147 -1.68 -25.63 -11.88
C ARG A 147 -2.36 -24.47 -11.15
N PHE A 148 -2.84 -24.69 -9.93
CA PHE A 148 -3.58 -23.67 -9.18
C PHE A 148 -2.87 -23.36 -7.87
N ILE A 149 -3.12 -22.16 -7.34
CA ILE A 149 -2.78 -21.78 -5.97
C ILE A 149 -4.09 -21.49 -5.24
N THR A 150 -4.33 -22.18 -4.14
CA THR A 150 -5.49 -21.94 -3.28
C THR A 150 -5.03 -21.38 -1.93
N GLY A 151 -5.89 -20.64 -1.25
CA GLY A 151 -5.54 -20.11 0.05
C GLY A 151 -6.67 -19.43 0.79
N LEU A 152 -6.33 -19.01 2.01
CA LEU A 152 -7.21 -18.32 2.94
C LEU A 152 -6.46 -17.11 3.51
N LYS A 153 -7.10 -15.95 3.49
CA LYS A 153 -6.62 -14.72 4.12
C LYS A 153 -7.60 -14.28 5.20
N VAL A 154 -7.07 -13.96 6.37
CA VAL A 154 -7.80 -13.29 7.45
C VAL A 154 -7.18 -11.91 7.64
N THR A 155 -8.02 -10.89 7.78
CA THR A 155 -7.60 -9.50 8.02
C THR A 155 -8.42 -8.95 9.19
N ALA A 156 -7.78 -8.23 10.09
CA ALA A 156 -8.43 -7.49 11.16
C ALA A 156 -7.74 -6.14 11.34
N GLY A 157 -8.49 -5.12 11.75
CA GLY A 157 -7.96 -3.78 11.89
C GLY A 157 -8.97 -2.76 12.37
N GLU A 158 -8.50 -1.53 12.43
CA GLU A 158 -9.22 -0.33 12.78
C GLU A 158 -9.17 0.65 11.60
N SER A 159 -10.32 1.23 11.24
CA SER A 159 -10.43 2.20 10.15
C SER A 159 -9.95 3.57 10.61
N VAL A 160 -9.73 4.48 9.66
CA VAL A 160 -9.37 5.88 9.96
C VAL A 160 -10.52 6.66 10.63
N LEU A 161 -11.70 6.06 10.73
CA LEU A 161 -12.87 6.61 11.42
C LEU A 161 -13.08 5.94 12.80
N GLY A 162 -12.14 5.12 13.27
CA GLY A 162 -12.20 4.43 14.56
C GLY A 162 -13.06 3.16 14.58
N GLU A 163 -13.45 2.63 13.41
CA GLU A 163 -14.27 1.43 13.33
C GLU A 163 -13.41 0.17 13.29
N ASN A 164 -13.70 -0.78 14.16
CA ASN A 164 -13.08 -2.11 14.13
C ASN A 164 -13.73 -2.99 13.07
N TYR A 165 -12.92 -3.72 12.31
CA TYR A 165 -13.42 -4.65 11.30
C TYR A 165 -12.59 -5.93 11.21
N SER A 166 -13.19 -6.96 10.61
CA SER A 166 -12.52 -8.21 10.30
C SER A 166 -13.08 -8.81 9.02
N GLN A 167 -12.21 -9.44 8.23
CA GLN A 167 -12.56 -10.04 6.94
C GLN A 167 -11.87 -11.40 6.78
N VAL A 168 -12.60 -12.35 6.21
CA VAL A 168 -12.06 -13.65 5.76
C VAL A 168 -12.26 -13.76 4.25
N LYS A 169 -11.22 -14.17 3.53
CA LYS A 169 -11.22 -14.32 2.07
C LYS A 169 -10.60 -15.66 1.68
N GLY A 170 -11.36 -16.49 0.98
CA GLY A 170 -10.83 -17.63 0.23
C GLY A 170 -10.46 -17.22 -1.20
N PHE A 171 -9.45 -17.86 -1.79
CA PHE A 171 -9.10 -17.62 -3.19
C PHE A 171 -8.57 -18.86 -3.90
N ILE A 172 -8.69 -18.83 -5.23
CA ILE A 172 -8.05 -19.73 -6.18
C ILE A 172 -7.43 -18.86 -7.27
N ARG A 173 -6.14 -19.06 -7.57
CA ARG A 173 -5.35 -18.37 -8.61
C ARG A 173 -4.82 -19.43 -9.60
N TRP A 174 -4.67 -19.09 -10.88
CA TRP A 174 -4.11 -19.96 -11.93
C TRP A 174 -2.81 -19.39 -12.48
#